data_AF-A0A1Q9CXI3-F1
#
_entry.id   AF-A0A1Q9CXI3-F1
#
_cell.length_a   1.000
_cell.length_b   1.000
_cell.length_c   1.000
_cell.angle_alpha   90.00
_cell.angle_beta   90.00
_cell.angle_gamma   90.00
#
_symmetry.space_group_name_H-M   'P 1'
#
loop_
_entity.id
_entity.type
_entity.pdbx_description
1 polymer ?
#
loop_
_entity_poly.entity_id
_entity_poly.type
_entity_poly.pdbx_seq_one_letter_code
_entity_poly.pdbx_strand_id
1 'polypeptide(L)'
;MSKRPLSLCTQRALYRAVQLLGGYVPSQRRQLDRRKLAQKCSQAVWTELQETLVDAQVSKEVQKMQHEFDERLQREVDKLMASYGNEDERIRRQAATFASKARDEALILTCPYKECQMPYADFEGCMALQCKRCERYFCGFCHKPTANSDGAHQHVRHCDANLTENRSFFANERIIREAQRRYRIKRLEQFFQSNKFNQRLRNAVVIELSKDLDDLGIDPAALFDFGSLQA
;
A
#
# COMPACT_ATOMS: atom_id res chain seq x y z
N MET A 1 -3.16 -38.55 2.78
CA MET A 1 -3.41 -39.93 2.31
C MET A 1 -3.90 -40.77 3.48
N SER A 2 -5.00 -41.49 3.29
CA SER A 2 -5.67 -42.31 4.32
C SER A 2 -4.73 -43.42 4.81
N LYS A 3 -4.38 -43.39 6.11
CA LYS A 3 -3.66 -44.48 6.76
C LYS A 3 -4.59 -45.70 6.76
N ARG A 4 -4.36 -46.68 5.89
CA ARG A 4 -5.04 -47.97 6.00
C ARG A 4 -4.58 -48.62 7.30
N PRO A 5 -5.47 -48.85 8.27
CA PRO A 5 -5.08 -49.54 9.50
C PRO A 5 -4.58 -50.94 9.14
N LEU A 6 -3.48 -51.36 9.77
CA LEU A 6 -3.01 -52.75 9.70
C LEU A 6 -4.18 -53.67 10.02
N SER A 7 -4.34 -54.74 9.25
CA SER A 7 -5.40 -55.70 9.49
C SER A 7 -5.29 -56.21 10.93
N LEU A 8 -6.42 -56.47 11.59
CA LEU A 8 -6.47 -57.06 12.93
C LEU A 8 -5.67 -58.36 13.03
N CYS A 9 -5.49 -59.05 11.89
CA CYS A 9 -4.69 -60.27 11.79
C CYS A 9 -3.18 -59.96 11.88
N THR A 10 -2.71 -58.92 11.18
CA THR A 10 -1.32 -58.46 11.21
C THR A 10 -0.95 -57.88 12.60
N GLN A 11 -1.88 -57.14 13.22
CA GLN A 11 -1.71 -56.65 14.60
C GLN A 11 -1.61 -57.79 15.61
N ARG A 12 -2.47 -58.81 15.51
CA ARG A 12 -2.44 -60.00 16.39
C ARG A 12 -1.19 -60.86 16.19
N ALA A 13 -0.70 -60.98 14.95
CA ALA A 13 0.53 -61.71 14.65
C ALA A 13 1.76 -61.02 15.25
N LEU A 14 1.87 -59.70 15.12
CA LEU A 14 2.92 -58.89 15.75
C LEU A 14 2.85 -58.97 17.28
N TYR A 15 1.65 -58.90 17.86
CA TYR A 15 1.46 -59.00 19.31
C TYR A 15 1.85 -60.39 19.85
N ARG A 16 1.51 -61.47 19.14
CA ARG A 16 1.92 -62.83 19.49
C ARG A 16 3.42 -63.05 19.32
N ALA A 17 4.04 -62.51 18.28
CA ALA A 17 5.48 -62.60 18.07
C ALA A 17 6.27 -61.88 19.18
N VAL A 18 5.77 -60.74 19.67
CA VAL A 18 6.34 -60.02 20.81
C VAL A 18 6.15 -60.78 22.13
N GLN A 19 5.00 -61.41 22.34
CA GLN A 19 4.73 -62.23 23.54
C GLN A 19 5.59 -63.52 23.59
N LEU A 20 5.85 -64.15 22.44
CA LEU A 20 6.67 -65.38 22.34
C LEU A 20 8.17 -65.14 22.56
N LEU A 21 8.63 -63.89 22.58
CA LEU A 21 10.03 -63.53 22.83
C LEU A 21 10.33 -63.15 24.29
N GLY A 22 9.35 -63.28 25.20
CA GLY A 22 9.56 -63.22 26.64
C GLY A 22 9.83 -61.82 27.21
N GLY A 23 8.81 -61.28 27.88
CA GLY A 23 8.97 -60.27 28.95
C GLY A 23 8.47 -58.86 28.64
N TYR A 24 7.51 -58.42 29.48
CA TYR A 24 7.37 -57.09 30.08
C TYR A 24 7.87 -55.87 29.28
N VAL A 25 6.97 -54.93 28.96
CA VAL A 25 7.31 -53.65 28.30
C VAL A 25 7.40 -52.52 29.33
N PRO A 26 8.61 -52.15 29.77
CA PRO A 26 8.91 -50.77 30.09
C PRO A 26 10.04 -50.23 29.21
N SER A 27 9.78 -49.05 28.64
CA SER A 27 10.72 -47.97 28.29
C SER A 27 11.96 -48.23 27.41
N GLN A 28 12.27 -49.45 26.95
CA GLN A 28 13.37 -49.67 26.01
C GLN A 28 12.85 -50.24 24.68
N ARG A 29 12.98 -49.46 23.59
CA ARG A 29 12.85 -49.99 22.22
C ARG A 29 13.98 -51.01 22.01
N ARG A 30 13.76 -52.27 22.41
CA ARG A 30 14.63 -53.38 22.00
C ARG A 30 14.60 -53.42 20.48
N GLN A 31 15.75 -53.23 19.84
CA GLN A 31 15.89 -53.49 18.41
C GLN A 31 15.47 -54.94 18.16
N LEU A 32 14.35 -55.13 17.46
CA LEU A 32 13.89 -56.43 17.02
C LEU A 32 14.99 -57.06 16.15
N ASP A 33 15.51 -58.20 16.57
CA ASP A 33 16.52 -58.95 15.83
C ASP A 33 15.89 -59.54 14.57
N ARG A 34 16.09 -58.84 13.45
CA ARG A 34 15.49 -59.13 12.15
C ARG A 34 15.83 -60.55 11.66
N ARG A 35 17.00 -61.08 12.01
CA ARG A 35 17.42 -62.44 11.63
C ARG A 35 16.61 -63.51 12.34
N LYS A 36 16.35 -63.33 13.63
CA LYS A 36 15.54 -64.26 14.44
C LYS A 36 14.05 -64.23 14.06
N LEU A 37 13.54 -63.08 13.62
CA LEU A 37 12.19 -62.96 13.08
C LEU A 37 12.07 -63.67 11.74
N ALA A 38 12.99 -63.43 10.80
CA ALA A 38 12.96 -64.08 9.48
C ALA A 38 12.93 -65.62 9.57
N GLN A 39 13.65 -66.21 10.54
CA GLN A 39 13.66 -67.67 10.76
C GLN A 39 12.35 -68.24 11.34
N LYS A 40 11.53 -67.43 12.00
CA LYS A 40 10.32 -67.88 12.72
C LYS A 40 9.02 -67.51 11.99
N CYS A 41 9.07 -66.63 11.00
CA CYS A 41 7.90 -66.17 10.25
C CYS A 41 7.71 -67.00 8.96
N SER A 42 6.48 -67.10 8.46
CA SER A 42 6.26 -67.56 7.09
C SER A 42 6.75 -66.51 6.08
N GLN A 43 7.12 -66.94 4.88
CA GLN A 43 7.64 -66.05 3.84
C GLN A 43 6.70 -64.88 3.54
N ALA A 44 5.39 -65.14 3.43
CA ALA A 44 4.39 -64.11 3.18
C ALA A 44 4.35 -63.04 4.28
N VAL A 45 4.40 -63.44 5.55
CA VAL A 45 4.40 -62.52 6.70
C VAL A 45 5.70 -61.73 6.78
N TRP A 46 6.83 -62.36 6.43
CA TRP A 46 8.12 -61.68 6.37
C TRP A 46 8.16 -60.61 5.28
N THR A 47 7.63 -60.90 4.08
CA THR A 47 7.56 -59.93 2.97
C THR A 47 6.68 -58.73 3.32
N GLU A 48 5.48 -58.95 3.88
CA GLU A 48 4.58 -57.87 4.33
C GLU A 48 5.25 -56.99 5.41
N LEU A 49 6.00 -57.60 6.33
CA LEU A 49 6.78 -56.86 7.33
C LEU A 49 7.90 -56.03 6.68
N GLN A 50 8.59 -56.55 5.65
CA GLN A 50 9.63 -55.79 4.97
C GLN A 50 9.06 -54.60 4.20
N GLU A 51 7.96 -54.79 3.46
CA GLU A 51 7.28 -53.72 2.73
C GLU A 51 6.80 -52.61 3.66
N THR A 52 6.10 -52.96 4.74
CA THR A 52 5.62 -51.97 5.73
C THR A 52 6.74 -51.20 6.42
N LEU A 53 7.91 -51.83 6.66
CA LEU A 53 9.08 -51.14 7.21
C LEU A 53 9.70 -50.16 6.21
N VAL A 54 9.76 -50.53 4.93
CA VAL A 54 10.22 -49.65 3.85
C VAL A 54 9.25 -48.47 3.68
N ASP A 55 7.94 -48.74 3.64
CA ASP A 55 6.91 -47.69 3.55
C ASP A 55 6.97 -46.72 4.73
N ALA A 56 7.16 -47.24 5.95
CA ALA A 56 7.32 -46.41 7.14
C ALA A 56 8.59 -45.53 7.06
N GLN A 57 9.70 -46.09 6.55
CA GLN A 57 10.94 -45.35 6.36
C GLN A 57 10.80 -44.27 5.28
N VAL A 58 10.24 -44.62 4.12
CA VAL A 58 9.97 -43.67 3.01
C VAL A 58 9.03 -42.57 3.48
N SER A 59 7.95 -42.90 4.19
CA SER A 59 7.01 -41.91 4.73
C SER A 59 7.69 -40.94 5.69
N LYS A 60 8.61 -41.42 6.53
CA LYS A 60 9.37 -40.59 7.45
C LYS A 60 10.31 -39.63 6.71
N GLU A 61 11.03 -40.12 5.70
CA GLU A 61 11.89 -39.28 4.88
C GLU A 61 11.09 -38.26 4.06
N VAL A 62 9.94 -38.64 3.50
CA VAL A 62 9.05 -37.72 2.79
C VAL A 62 8.53 -36.62 3.72
N GLN A 63 8.09 -36.96 4.93
CA GLN A 63 7.66 -35.96 5.92
C GLN A 63 8.80 -35.01 6.30
N LYS A 64 10.02 -35.53 6.46
CA LYS A 64 11.20 -34.72 6.76
C LYS A 64 11.52 -33.77 5.62
N MET A 65 11.57 -34.26 4.38
CA MET A 65 11.82 -33.43 3.20
C MET A 65 10.73 -32.38 3.01
N GLN A 66 9.47 -32.74 3.26
CA GLN A 66 8.35 -31.82 3.14
C GLN A 66 8.42 -30.71 4.21
N HIS A 67 8.75 -31.06 5.45
CA HIS A 67 8.97 -30.08 6.50
C HIS A 67 10.14 -29.13 6.19
N GLU A 68 11.28 -29.66 5.71
CA GLU A 68 12.43 -28.84 5.31
C GLU A 68 12.09 -27.89 4.14
N PHE A 69 11.28 -28.37 3.18
CA PHE A 69 10.80 -27.57 2.06
C PHE A 69 9.87 -26.45 2.53
N ASP A 70 8.90 -26.77 3.38
CA ASP A 70 7.94 -25.81 3.94
C ASP A 70 8.66 -24.74 4.78
N GLU A 71 9.64 -25.12 5.61
CA GLU A 71 10.45 -24.17 6.39
C GLU A 71 11.30 -23.26 5.50
N ARG A 72 11.82 -23.78 4.38
CA ARG A 72 12.57 -22.96 3.43
C ARG A 72 11.66 -21.99 2.69
N LEU A 73 10.48 -22.45 2.26
CA LEU A 73 9.50 -21.62 1.59
C LEU A 73 9.01 -20.51 2.52
N GLN A 74 8.67 -20.84 3.77
CA GLN A 74 8.23 -19.86 4.76
C GLN A 74 9.27 -18.77 4.99
N ARG A 75 10.55 -19.15 5.14
CA ARG A 75 11.65 -18.18 5.29
C ARG A 75 11.77 -17.22 4.12
N GLU A 76 11.57 -17.68 2.89
CA GLU A 76 11.62 -16.80 1.72
C GLU A 76 10.39 -15.89 1.63
N VAL A 77 9.19 -16.39 1.99
CA VAL A 77 7.98 -15.57 2.11
C VAL A 77 8.18 -14.46 3.14
N ASP A 78 8.71 -14.78 4.32
CA ASP A 78 8.92 -13.80 5.40
C ASP A 78 9.92 -12.71 4.99
N LYS A 79 11.01 -13.07 4.29
CA LYS A 79 11.99 -12.11 3.76
C LYS A 79 11.35 -11.16 2.76
N LEU A 80 10.55 -11.68 1.82
CA LEU A 80 9.85 -10.86 0.84
C LEU A 80 8.89 -9.91 1.54
N MET A 81 8.04 -10.40 2.43
CA MET A 81 7.08 -9.60 3.18
C MET A 81 7.76 -8.47 3.99
N ALA A 82 8.90 -8.76 4.65
CA ALA A 82 9.66 -7.74 5.36
C ALA A 82 10.22 -6.66 4.42
N SER A 83 10.76 -7.05 3.25
CA SER A 83 11.27 -6.09 2.28
C SER A 83 10.17 -5.20 1.70
N TYR A 84 9.02 -5.77 1.35
CA TYR A 84 7.88 -5.01 0.80
C TYR A 84 7.27 -4.09 1.86
N GLY A 85 7.08 -4.57 3.09
CA GLY A 85 6.56 -3.76 4.19
C GLY A 85 7.40 -2.52 4.47
N ASN A 86 8.73 -2.64 4.38
CA ASN A 86 9.65 -1.51 4.56
C ASN A 86 9.53 -0.46 3.44
N GLU A 87 9.31 -0.89 2.20
CA GLU A 87 9.16 0.02 1.06
C GLU A 87 7.82 0.76 1.12
N ASP A 88 6.72 0.06 1.40
CA ASP A 88 5.39 0.68 1.51
C ASP A 88 5.31 1.66 2.69
N GLU A 89 5.97 1.34 3.80
CA GLU A 89 6.09 2.26 4.95
C GLU A 89 6.90 3.51 4.57
N ARG A 90 8.00 3.36 3.82
CA ARG A 90 8.77 4.50 3.31
C ARG A 90 7.93 5.38 2.40
N ILE A 91 7.18 4.79 1.47
CA ILE A 91 6.31 5.54 0.56
C ILE A 91 5.24 6.28 1.35
N ARG A 92 4.59 5.66 2.34
CA ARG A 92 3.57 6.32 3.18
C ARG A 92 4.14 7.52 3.95
N ARG A 93 5.32 7.37 4.57
CA ARG A 93 5.96 8.50 5.28
C ARG A 93 6.33 9.65 4.35
N GLN A 94 6.86 9.33 3.17
CA GLN A 94 7.16 10.33 2.15
C GLN A 94 5.88 11.02 1.68
N ALA A 95 4.82 10.24 1.42
CA ALA A 95 3.53 10.75 0.98
C ALA A 95 2.93 11.72 2.00
N ALA A 96 2.92 11.38 3.29
CA ALA A 96 2.45 12.27 4.34
C ALA A 96 3.25 13.58 4.39
N THR A 97 4.58 13.50 4.26
CA THR A 97 5.45 14.68 4.23
C THR A 97 5.14 15.59 3.04
N PHE A 98 4.98 15.02 1.85
CA PHE A 98 4.66 15.78 0.64
C PHE A 98 3.23 16.29 0.62
N ALA A 99 2.27 15.55 1.19
CA ALA A 99 0.90 16.01 1.37
C ALA A 99 0.85 17.27 2.26
N SER A 100 1.59 17.29 3.37
CA SER A 100 1.72 18.49 4.20
C SER A 100 2.27 19.68 3.38
N LYS A 101 3.34 19.48 2.61
CA LYS A 101 3.89 20.52 1.73
C LYS A 101 2.90 20.98 0.67
N ALA A 102 2.14 20.06 0.08
CA ALA A 102 1.13 20.39 -0.93
C ALA A 102 -0.01 21.24 -0.33
N ARG A 103 -0.41 20.98 0.92
CA ARG A 103 -1.38 21.83 1.63
C ARG A 103 -0.87 23.27 1.73
N ASP A 104 0.35 23.43 2.21
CA ASP A 104 0.96 24.74 2.46
C ASP A 104 1.26 25.51 1.16
N GLU A 105 1.74 24.83 0.14
CA GLU A 105 2.23 25.46 -1.09
C GLU A 105 1.15 25.61 -2.18
N ALA A 106 0.15 24.71 -2.23
CA ALA A 106 -0.78 24.63 -3.35
C ALA A 106 -2.25 24.82 -2.96
N LEU A 107 -2.70 24.28 -1.83
CA LEU A 107 -4.12 24.33 -1.44
C LEU A 107 -4.48 25.60 -0.67
N ILE A 108 -3.59 26.07 0.20
CA ILE A 108 -3.79 27.32 0.94
C ILE A 108 -3.54 28.49 0.00
N LEU A 109 -4.56 29.33 -0.19
CA LEU A 109 -4.41 30.56 -0.95
C LEU A 109 -3.62 31.55 -0.11
N THR A 110 -2.54 32.08 -0.68
CA THR A 110 -1.65 33.02 0.00
C THR A 110 -1.45 34.27 -0.84
N CYS A 111 -1.13 35.37 -0.16
CA CYS A 111 -0.68 36.59 -0.79
C CYS A 111 0.51 36.29 -1.74
N PRO A 112 0.46 36.68 -3.02
CA PRO A 112 1.48 36.27 -4.00
C PRO A 112 2.84 36.96 -3.82
N TYR A 113 2.91 37.99 -2.97
CA TYR A 113 4.15 38.67 -2.64
C TYR A 113 5.00 37.81 -1.70
N LYS A 114 6.24 37.55 -2.12
CA LYS A 114 7.18 36.64 -1.42
C LYS A 114 7.51 37.10 -0.01
N GLU A 115 7.47 38.39 0.26
CA GLU A 115 7.75 38.93 1.59
C GLU A 115 6.56 38.79 2.55
N CYS A 116 5.35 38.51 2.04
CA CYS A 116 4.13 38.49 2.86
C CYS A 116 3.56 37.07 3.03
N GLN A 117 3.24 36.40 1.92
CA GLN A 117 2.63 35.05 1.86
C GLN A 117 1.52 34.78 2.89
N MET A 118 0.79 35.81 3.33
CA MET A 118 -0.27 35.65 4.33
C MET A 118 -1.40 34.80 3.74
N PRO A 119 -1.82 33.71 4.41
CA PRO A 119 -2.99 32.96 4.02
C PRO A 119 -4.22 33.85 3.98
N TYR A 120 -5.08 33.63 3.00
CA TYR A 120 -6.38 34.27 2.94
C TYR A 120 -7.42 33.27 2.46
N ALA A 121 -8.64 33.42 2.97
CA ALA A 121 -9.80 32.65 2.59
C ALA A 121 -11.00 33.60 2.55
N ASP A 122 -12.07 33.15 1.92
CA ASP A 122 -13.43 33.71 2.02
C ASP A 122 -13.50 35.23 1.84
N PHE A 123 -13.69 35.63 0.58
CA PHE A 123 -13.99 37.00 0.21
C PHE A 123 -15.20 37.01 -0.72
N GLU A 124 -15.92 38.13 -0.75
CA GLU A 124 -17.11 38.31 -1.58
C GLU A 124 -16.94 39.53 -2.47
N GLY A 125 -17.57 39.47 -3.65
CA GLY A 125 -17.63 40.61 -4.57
C GLY A 125 -16.37 40.79 -5.41
N CYS A 126 -15.53 41.77 -5.07
CA CYS A 126 -14.46 42.23 -5.96
C CYS A 126 -13.28 41.25 -6.01
N MET A 127 -12.89 40.85 -7.23
CA MET A 127 -11.74 39.97 -7.50
C MET A 127 -10.41 40.74 -7.61
N ALA A 128 -10.42 42.06 -7.44
CA ALA A 128 -9.21 42.88 -7.26
C ALA A 128 -8.93 42.98 -5.76
N LEU A 129 -8.12 42.05 -5.25
CA LEU A 129 -7.94 41.86 -3.81
C LEU A 129 -6.80 42.73 -3.28
N GLN A 130 -6.96 43.22 -2.05
CA GLN A 130 -5.91 43.86 -1.28
C GLN A 130 -5.53 42.97 -0.10
N CYS A 131 -4.24 42.70 0.08
CA CYS A 131 -3.77 41.94 1.23
C CYS A 131 -3.89 42.77 2.51
N LYS A 132 -4.52 42.23 3.56
CA LYS A 132 -4.67 42.93 4.85
C LYS A 132 -3.36 43.19 5.59
N ARG A 133 -2.28 42.44 5.30
CA ARG A 133 -0.99 42.56 6.00
C ARG A 133 0.00 43.48 5.30
N CYS A 134 0.16 43.34 3.98
CA CYS A 134 1.12 44.15 3.22
C CYS A 134 0.46 45.26 2.40
N GLU A 135 -0.87 45.36 2.41
CA GLU A 135 -1.69 46.38 1.72
C GLU A 135 -1.51 46.44 0.19
N ARG A 136 -0.80 45.46 -0.40
CA ARG A 136 -0.60 45.34 -1.84
C ARG A 136 -1.75 44.61 -2.53
N TYR A 137 -1.88 44.84 -3.83
CA TYR A 137 -3.02 44.39 -4.62
C TYR A 137 -2.68 43.21 -5.55
N PHE A 138 -3.62 42.30 -5.73
CA PHE A 138 -3.45 41.16 -6.63
C PHE A 138 -4.78 40.67 -7.19
N CYS A 139 -4.70 39.88 -8.26
CA CYS A 139 -5.88 39.31 -8.91
C CYS A 139 -6.36 38.05 -8.17
N GLY A 140 -7.63 38.00 -7.76
CA GLY A 140 -8.24 36.82 -7.13
C GLY A 140 -8.42 35.62 -8.07
N PHE A 141 -8.39 35.82 -9.39
CA PHE A 141 -8.48 34.71 -10.36
C PHE A 141 -7.12 34.01 -10.54
N CYS A 142 -6.09 34.77 -10.94
CA CYS A 142 -4.79 34.21 -11.31
C CYS A 142 -3.70 34.38 -10.25
N HIS A 143 -3.98 35.13 -9.17
CA HIS A 143 -3.05 35.46 -8.10
C HIS A 143 -1.78 36.18 -8.56
N LYS A 144 -1.83 36.91 -9.68
CA LYS A 144 -0.71 37.75 -10.10
C LYS A 144 -0.69 39.05 -9.28
N PRO A 145 0.50 39.48 -8.79
CA PRO A 145 0.66 40.76 -8.10
C PRO A 145 0.43 41.93 -9.08
N THR A 146 -0.04 43.06 -8.56
CA THR A 146 -0.35 44.28 -9.33
C THR A 146 0.16 45.52 -8.61
N ALA A 147 0.31 46.63 -9.33
CA ALA A 147 0.94 47.83 -8.76
C ALA A 147 0.04 48.60 -7.79
N ASN A 148 -1.25 48.74 -8.11
CA ASN A 148 -2.23 49.53 -7.38
C ASN A 148 -3.66 49.00 -7.60
N SER A 149 -4.63 49.59 -6.91
CA SER A 149 -6.06 49.20 -6.99
C SER A 149 -6.60 49.23 -8.43
N ASP A 150 -6.36 50.31 -9.17
CA ASP A 150 -6.85 50.44 -10.56
C ASP A 150 -6.22 49.40 -11.49
N GLY A 151 -4.92 49.13 -11.32
CA GLY A 151 -4.21 48.09 -12.03
C GLY A 151 -4.73 46.69 -11.71
N ALA A 152 -5.15 46.43 -10.47
CA ALA A 152 -5.80 45.19 -10.10
C ALA A 152 -7.15 45.02 -10.80
N HIS A 153 -7.99 46.05 -10.79
CA HIS A 153 -9.27 46.03 -11.51
C HIS A 153 -9.08 45.85 -13.02
N GLN A 154 -8.14 46.58 -13.62
CA GLN A 154 -7.82 46.45 -15.04
C GLN A 154 -7.30 45.04 -15.36
N HIS A 155 -6.42 44.49 -14.53
CA HIS A 155 -5.92 43.14 -14.71
C HIS A 155 -7.06 42.11 -14.67
N VAL A 156 -7.94 42.20 -13.67
CA VAL A 156 -9.07 41.26 -13.52
C VAL A 156 -9.98 41.27 -14.76
N ARG A 157 -10.28 42.45 -15.33
CA ARG A 157 -11.08 42.56 -16.56
C ARG A 157 -10.43 41.87 -17.77
N HIS A 158 -9.10 41.91 -17.86
CA HIS A 158 -8.36 41.30 -18.97
C HIS A 158 -7.73 39.95 -18.61
N CYS A 159 -8.06 39.39 -17.44
CA CYS A 159 -7.45 38.15 -16.96
C CYS A 159 -8.05 36.97 -17.72
N ASP A 160 -7.20 36.12 -18.31
CA ASP A 160 -7.64 34.91 -19.00
C ASP A 160 -8.37 33.92 -18.08
N ALA A 161 -8.06 33.96 -16.77
CA ALA A 161 -8.71 33.16 -15.76
C ALA A 161 -10.04 33.75 -15.26
N ASN A 162 -10.47 34.92 -15.75
CA ASN A 162 -11.74 35.51 -15.38
C ASN A 162 -12.90 34.70 -15.98
N LEU A 163 -13.75 34.15 -15.11
CA LEU A 163 -14.88 33.29 -15.47
C LEU A 163 -16.21 34.04 -15.61
N THR A 164 -16.21 35.37 -15.42
CA THR A 164 -17.42 36.18 -15.57
C THR A 164 -17.71 36.45 -17.05
N GLU A 165 -18.98 36.37 -17.45
CA GLU A 165 -19.41 36.53 -18.85
C GLU A 165 -19.02 37.89 -19.44
N ASN A 166 -19.18 38.96 -18.66
CA ASN A 166 -18.91 40.34 -19.10
C ASN A 166 -17.52 40.86 -18.70
N ARG A 167 -16.57 39.96 -18.37
CA ARG A 167 -15.25 40.36 -17.85
C ARG A 167 -15.37 41.33 -16.66
N SER A 168 -16.39 41.11 -15.83
CA SER A 168 -16.63 41.86 -14.61
C SER A 168 -15.49 41.62 -13.61
N PHE A 169 -15.19 42.64 -12.81
CA PHE A 169 -14.31 42.48 -11.66
C PHE A 169 -15.07 42.06 -10.39
N PHE A 170 -16.40 42.12 -10.41
CA PHE A 170 -17.25 41.53 -9.38
C PHE A 170 -17.65 40.10 -9.78
N ALA A 171 -17.49 39.16 -8.85
CA ALA A 171 -17.89 37.78 -8.99
C ALA A 171 -18.83 37.39 -7.84
N ASN A 172 -19.79 36.51 -8.14
CA ASN A 172 -20.58 35.85 -7.10
C ASN A 172 -19.80 34.70 -6.48
N GLU A 173 -20.30 34.19 -5.35
CA GLU A 173 -19.66 33.12 -4.59
C GLU A 173 -19.37 31.87 -5.44
N ARG A 174 -20.30 31.48 -6.31
CA ARG A 174 -20.13 30.32 -7.22
C ARG A 174 -18.92 30.50 -8.13
N ILE A 175 -18.77 31.69 -8.74
CA ILE A 175 -17.64 32.01 -9.61
C ILE A 175 -16.33 32.08 -8.81
N ILE A 176 -16.36 32.65 -7.60
CA ILE A 176 -15.19 32.73 -6.71
C ILE A 176 -14.70 31.32 -6.36
N ARG A 177 -15.59 30.44 -5.90
CA ARG A 177 -15.26 29.05 -5.55
C ARG A 177 -14.66 28.30 -6.74
N GLU A 178 -15.26 28.40 -7.92
CA GLU A 178 -14.73 27.76 -9.14
C GLU A 178 -13.38 28.34 -9.58
N ALA A 179 -13.19 29.66 -9.49
CA ALA A 179 -11.91 30.30 -9.81
C ALA A 179 -10.79 29.82 -8.87
N GLN A 180 -11.06 29.78 -7.56
CA GLN A 180 -10.11 29.28 -6.57
C GLN A 180 -9.82 27.79 -6.77
N ARG A 181 -10.83 26.98 -7.09
CA ARG A 181 -10.69 25.55 -7.42
C ARG A 181 -9.72 25.36 -8.59
N ARG A 182 -9.94 26.06 -9.71
CA ARG A 182 -9.06 26.02 -10.89
C ARG A 182 -7.63 26.45 -10.56
N TYR A 183 -7.49 27.48 -9.74
CA TYR A 183 -6.17 27.94 -9.30
C TYR A 183 -5.43 26.88 -8.48
N ARG A 184 -6.10 26.26 -7.49
CA ARG A 184 -5.53 25.20 -6.65
C ARG A 184 -5.13 23.98 -7.48
N ILE A 185 -5.96 23.55 -8.43
CA ILE A 185 -5.64 22.46 -9.36
C ILE A 185 -4.35 22.77 -10.11
N LYS A 186 -4.23 23.95 -10.72
CA LYS A 186 -3.02 24.37 -11.43
C LYS A 186 -1.79 24.42 -10.52
N ARG A 187 -1.95 24.83 -9.25
CA ARG A 187 -0.85 24.85 -8.27
C ARG A 187 -0.43 23.45 -7.86
N LEU A 188 -1.37 22.53 -7.67
CA LEU A 188 -1.09 21.12 -7.40
C LEU A 188 -0.37 20.47 -8.58
N GLU A 189 -0.80 20.72 -9.81
CA GLU A 189 -0.10 20.27 -11.02
C GLU A 189 1.36 20.74 -11.01
N GLN A 190 1.59 22.04 -10.78
CA GLN A 190 2.94 22.59 -10.69
C GLN A 190 3.76 21.93 -9.59
N PHE A 191 3.15 21.67 -8.43
CA PHE A 191 3.80 21.00 -7.30
C PHE A 191 4.20 19.57 -7.64
N PHE A 192 3.32 18.80 -8.30
CA PHE A 192 3.64 17.43 -8.72
C PHE A 192 4.72 17.40 -9.81
N GLN A 193 4.68 18.35 -10.75
CA GLN A 193 5.70 18.48 -11.80
C GLN A 193 7.08 18.87 -11.23
N SER A 194 7.14 19.84 -10.31
CA SER A 194 8.40 20.31 -9.74
C SER A 194 9.13 19.25 -8.91
N ASN A 195 8.38 18.39 -8.21
CA ASN A 195 8.95 17.38 -7.33
C ASN A 195 9.24 16.03 -8.01
N LYS A 196 8.91 15.85 -9.31
CA LYS A 196 9.23 14.66 -10.12
C LYS A 196 8.84 13.32 -9.47
N PHE A 197 7.62 13.23 -8.93
CA PHE A 197 7.17 11.99 -8.27
C PHE A 197 7.01 10.84 -9.26
N ASN A 198 7.38 9.64 -8.81
CA ASN A 198 6.94 8.40 -9.45
C ASN A 198 5.43 8.20 -9.23
N GLN A 199 4.80 7.34 -10.04
CA GLN A 199 3.35 7.14 -10.00
C GLN A 199 2.87 6.65 -8.62
N ARG A 200 3.62 5.75 -7.96
CA ARG A 200 3.25 5.21 -6.64
C ARG A 200 3.19 6.29 -5.57
N LEU A 201 4.22 7.12 -5.48
CA LEU A 201 4.27 8.23 -4.52
C LEU A 201 3.24 9.30 -4.85
N ARG A 202 3.02 9.62 -6.12
CA ARG A 202 1.94 10.54 -6.54
C ARG A 202 0.59 10.05 -6.05
N ASN A 203 0.27 8.79 -6.31
CA ASN A 203 -1.00 8.20 -5.88
C ASN A 203 -1.11 8.21 -4.34
N ALA A 204 -0.05 7.86 -3.63
CA ALA A 204 -0.05 7.92 -2.17
C ALA A 204 -0.28 9.34 -1.64
N VAL A 205 0.36 10.37 -2.22
CA VAL A 205 0.13 11.78 -1.84
C VAL A 205 -1.31 12.20 -2.10
N VAL A 206 -1.90 11.81 -3.24
CA VAL A 206 -3.31 12.12 -3.54
C VAL A 206 -4.27 11.44 -2.56
N ILE A 207 -3.98 10.20 -2.15
CA ILE A 207 -4.75 9.50 -1.11
C ILE A 207 -4.69 10.27 0.22
N GLU A 208 -3.50 10.71 0.63
CA GLU A 208 -3.30 11.52 1.85
C GLU A 208 -4.02 12.89 1.79
N LEU A 209 -4.23 13.43 0.59
CA LEU A 209 -4.96 14.68 0.35
C LEU A 209 -6.46 14.49 0.11
N SER A 210 -6.96 13.26 0.05
CA SER A 210 -8.33 12.94 -0.41
C SER A 210 -9.41 13.78 0.28
N LYS A 211 -9.34 13.90 1.62
CA LYS A 211 -10.27 14.71 2.40
C LYS A 211 -10.16 16.21 2.07
N ASP A 212 -8.94 16.74 1.97
CA ASP A 212 -8.71 18.15 1.63
C ASP A 212 -9.26 18.48 0.23
N LEU A 213 -9.12 17.54 -0.72
CA LEU A 213 -9.64 17.69 -2.08
C LEU A 213 -11.17 17.66 -2.10
N ASP A 214 -11.80 16.77 -1.33
CA ASP A 214 -13.26 16.67 -1.21
C ASP A 214 -13.87 17.95 -0.60
N ASP A 215 -13.29 18.46 0.49
CA ASP A 215 -13.70 19.71 1.14
C ASP A 215 -13.62 20.91 0.19
N LEU A 216 -12.69 20.87 -0.77
CA LEU A 216 -12.49 21.91 -1.80
C LEU A 216 -13.26 21.63 -3.11
N GLY A 217 -14.00 20.53 -3.20
CA GLY A 217 -14.71 20.10 -4.39
C GLY A 217 -13.81 19.75 -5.58
N ILE A 218 -12.54 19.40 -5.34
CA ILE A 218 -11.59 18.99 -6.38
C ILE A 218 -11.71 17.48 -6.57
N ASP A 219 -12.02 17.04 -7.79
CA ASP A 219 -12.06 15.62 -8.11
C ASP A 219 -10.62 15.06 -8.19
N PRO A 220 -10.25 14.06 -7.37
CA PRO A 220 -8.93 13.42 -7.46
C PRO A 220 -8.65 12.85 -8.85
N ALA A 221 -9.67 12.40 -9.61
CA ALA A 221 -9.51 11.87 -10.96
C ALA A 221 -8.85 12.88 -11.90
N ALA A 222 -9.21 14.16 -11.76
CA ALA A 222 -8.58 15.24 -12.53
C ALA A 222 -7.06 15.26 -12.33
N LEU A 223 -6.56 14.93 -11.12
CA LEU A 223 -5.13 14.93 -10.79
C LEU A 223 -4.36 13.72 -11.37
N PHE A 224 -5.05 12.63 -11.73
CA PHE A 224 -4.43 11.41 -12.26
C PHE A 224 -4.21 11.44 -13.78
N ASP A 225 -5.06 12.15 -14.52
CA ASP A 225 -4.98 12.26 -15.98
C ASP A 225 -3.76 13.07 -16.48
N PHE A 226 -3.07 13.76 -15.59
CA PHE A 226 -1.87 14.55 -15.94
C PHE A 226 -0.61 13.70 -16.20
N GLY A 227 -0.74 12.37 -16.22
CA GLY A 227 0.35 11.40 -16.48
C GLY A 227 0.27 10.64 -17.81
N SER A 228 -0.78 10.82 -18.61
CA SER A 228 -1.00 10.09 -19.88
C SER A 228 -0.55 10.85 -21.15
N LEU A 229 0.48 11.70 -21.05
CA LEU A 229 1.17 12.28 -22.20
C LEU A 229 2.69 12.18 -22.04
N GLN A 230 3.21 10.96 -22.21
CA GLN A 230 4.43 10.66 -22.96
C GLN A 230 4.55 9.13 -23.10
N ALA A 231 4.07 8.63 -24.25
CA ALA A 231 4.66 7.46 -24.91
C ALA A 231 5.82 7.95 -25.78
#